data_AF-W6TK16-F1
#
_entry.id   AF-W6TK16-F1
#
_cell.length_a   1.000
_cell.length_b   1.000
_cell.length_c   1.000
_cell.angle_alpha   90.00
_cell.angle_beta   90.00
_cell.angle_gamma   90.00
#
_symmetry.space_group_name_H-M   'P 1'
#
loop_
_entity.id
_entity.type
_entity.pdbx_description
1 polymer ?
#
loop_
_entity_poly.entity_id
_entity_poly.type
_entity_poly.pdbx_seq_one_letter_code
_entity_poly.pdbx_strand_id
1 'polypeptide(L)' 'MKNSNILASENFSCGNKHYFLDFRIAKNNSNYIYITRSDSQPDGTYTKQCVRVFEEDFHILIGCMFRFSEVQLIMVNKM' A
#
# COMPACT_ATOMS: atom_id res chain seq x y z
N MET A 1 -26.43 0.21 2.23
CA MET A 1 -25.41 -0.52 1.43
C MET A 1 -24.18 0.36 1.35
N LYS A 2 -23.03 -0.10 1.86
CA LYS A 2 -21.78 0.70 1.83
C LYS A 2 -21.35 0.83 0.37
N ASN A 3 -21.42 2.03 -0.19
CA ASN A 3 -20.65 2.40 -1.37
C ASN A 3 -19.18 2.27 -0.98
N SER A 4 -18.61 1.07 -1.09
CA SER A 4 -17.17 0.94 -1.00
C SER A 4 -16.63 1.56 -2.27
N ASN A 5 -16.13 2.78 -2.16
CA ASN A 5 -15.32 3.41 -3.21
C ASN A 5 -13.99 2.66 -3.41
N ILE A 6 -13.93 1.37 -3.09
CA ILE A 6 -12.81 0.45 -3.16
C ILE A 6 -13.14 -0.48 -4.32
N LEU A 7 -12.33 -0.39 -5.36
CA LEU A 7 -12.41 -1.21 -6.57
C LEU A 7 -11.66 -2.53 -6.40
N ALA A 8 -10.54 -2.51 -5.68
CA ALA A 8 -9.76 -3.68 -5.32
C ALA A 8 -9.08 -3.45 -3.97
N SER A 9 -8.82 -4.53 -3.23
CA SER A 9 -8.13 -4.47 -1.94
C SER A 9 -7.29 -5.72 -1.76
N GLU A 10 -6.04 -5.52 -1.39
CA GLU A 10 -5.11 -6.59 -1.00
C GLU A 10 -4.57 -6.29 0.41
N ASN A 11 -4.28 -7.35 1.16
CA ASN A 11 -3.70 -7.20 2.49
C ASN A 11 -2.71 -8.31 2.81
N PHE A 12 -1.72 -7.97 3.62
CA PHE A 12 -0.73 -8.90 4.12
C PHE A 12 -0.23 -8.44 5.49
N SER A 13 0.38 -9.34 6.25
CA SER A 13 0.89 -9.05 7.58
C SER A 13 2.31 -9.57 7.75
N CYS A 14 3.12 -8.87 8.54
CA CYS A 14 4.46 -9.28 8.92
C CYS A 14 4.70 -8.89 10.38
N GLY A 15 4.78 -9.89 11.27
CA GLY A 15 4.86 -9.67 12.72
C GLY A 15 3.65 -8.88 13.23
N ASN A 16 3.92 -7.78 13.94
CA ASN A 16 2.90 -6.90 14.50
C ASN A 16 2.37 -5.85 13.49
N LYS A 17 2.76 -5.94 12.22
CA LYS A 17 2.41 -4.96 11.19
C LYS A 17 1.43 -5.55 10.20
N HIS A 18 0.34 -4.84 9.96
CA HIS A 18 -0.70 -5.18 9.00
C HIS A 18 -0.75 -4.14 7.89
N TYR A 19 -0.66 -4.59 6.64
CA TYR A 19 -0.61 -3.75 5.45
C TYR A 19 -1.87 -3.93 4.63
N PHE A 20 -2.42 -2.83 4.13
CA PHE A 20 -3.58 -2.80 3.26
C PHE A 20 -3.26 -1.93 2.04
N LEU A 21 -3.54 -2.46 0.86
CA LEU A 21 -3.39 -1.79 -0.42
C LEU A 21 -4.77 -1.72 -1.08
N ASP A 22 -5.39 -0.54 -1.07
CA ASP A 22 -6.72 -0.35 -1.65
C ASP A 22 -6.64 0.48 -2.92
N PHE A 23 -7.20 -0.01 -4.02
CA PHE A 23 -7.47 0.76 -5.21
C PHE A 23 -8.87 1.38 -5.13
N ARG A 24 -8.99 2.70 -5.27
CA ARG A 24 -10.20 3.44 -4.90
C ARG A 24 -10.59 4.51 -5.92
N ILE A 25 -11.87 4.92 -5.90
CA ILE A 25 -12.40 6.05 -6.66
C ILE A 25 -12.58 7.28 -5.73
N ALA A 26 -12.06 8.43 -6.15
CA ALA A 26 -12.22 9.71 -5.47
C ALA A 26 -13.55 10.40 -5.85
N LYS A 27 -13.92 11.48 -5.16
CA LYS A 27 -15.22 12.16 -5.39
C LYS A 27 -15.35 12.77 -6.80
N ASN A 28 -14.24 13.09 -7.44
CA ASN A 28 -14.14 13.59 -8.81
C ASN A 28 -14.06 12.45 -9.85
N ASN A 29 -14.35 11.21 -9.45
CA ASN A 29 -14.26 9.99 -10.26
C ASN A 29 -12.84 9.60 -10.72
N SER A 30 -11.78 10.26 -10.26
CA SER A 30 -10.41 9.81 -10.53
C SER A 30 -10.03 8.65 -9.62
N ASN A 31 -9.07 7.84 -10.07
CA ASN A 31 -8.57 6.72 -9.30
C ASN A 31 -7.49 7.16 -8.30
N TYR A 32 -7.28 6.39 -7.24
CA TYR A 32 -6.12 6.52 -6.37
C TYR A 32 -5.82 5.21 -5.65
N ILE A 33 -4.55 5.03 -5.29
CA ILE A 33 -4.09 3.93 -4.44
C ILE A 33 -3.97 4.46 -3.01
N TYR A 34 -4.52 3.71 -2.05
CA TYR A 34 -4.42 4.00 -0.63
C TYR A 34 -3.67 2.89 0.08
N ILE A 35 -2.45 3.20 0.52
CA ILE A 35 -1.58 2.28 1.25
C ILE A 35 -1.72 2.59 2.72
N THR A 36 -2.05 1.58 3.52
CA THR A 36 -2.17 1.68 4.97
C THR A 36 -1.23 0.68 5.63
N ARG A 37 -0.54 1.13 6.68
CA ARG A 37 0.12 0.27 7.66
C ARG A 37 -0.51 0.46 9.03
N SER A 38 -0.85 -0.63 9.69
CA SER A 38 -1.42 -0.67 11.05
C SER A 38 -0.53 -1.54 11.92
N ASP A 39 0.08 -0.96 12.93
CA ASP A 39 1.01 -1.65 13.83
C ASP A 39 0.33 -1.89 15.18
N SER A 40 0.18 -3.16 15.57
CA SER A 40 -0.35 -3.52 16.89
C SER A 40 0.66 -3.20 18.00
N GLN A 41 0.15 -2.66 19.09
CA GLN A 41 0.90 -2.24 20.27
C GLN A 41 0.71 -3.25 21.42
N PRO A 42 1.64 -3.32 22.38
CA PRO A 42 1.55 -4.26 23.52
C PRO A 42 0.31 -4.07 24.39
N ASP A 43 -0.26 -2.87 24.43
CA ASP A 43 -1.49 -2.53 25.17
C ASP A 43 -2.78 -2.90 24.41
N GLY A 44 -2.66 -3.56 23.26
CA GLY A 44 -3.78 -3.95 22.40
C GLY A 44 -4.28 -2.84 21.47
N THR A 45 -3.67 -1.66 21.50
CA THR A 45 -4.00 -0.56 20.58
C THR A 45 -3.29 -0.73 19.23
N TYR A 46 -3.61 0.17 18.28
CA TYR A 46 -3.00 0.19 16.96
C TYR A 46 -2.57 1.59 16.57
N THR A 47 -1.36 1.72 16.05
CA THR A 47 -0.92 2.95 15.37
C THR A 47 -1.07 2.79 13.87
N LYS A 48 -1.63 3.80 13.20
CA LYS A 48 -1.92 3.74 11.77
C LYS A 48 -1.13 4.79 11.01
N GLN A 49 -0.51 4.39 9.91
CA GLN A 49 0.10 5.27 8.93
C GLN A 49 -0.53 5.01 7.57
N CYS A 50 -0.63 6.05 6.75
CA CYS A 50 -1.23 5.93 5.43
C CYS A 50 -0.61 6.89 4.42
N VAL A 51 -0.61 6.46 3.16
CA VAL A 51 -0.16 7.24 2.01
C VAL A 51 -1.22 7.08 0.91
N ARG A 52 -1.51 8.18 0.21
CA ARG A 52 -2.34 8.18 -1.00
C ARG A 52 -1.45 8.50 -2.18
N VAL A 53 -1.62 7.75 -3.25
CA VAL A 53 -1.00 8.02 -4.55
C VAL A 53 -2.13 8.26 -5.52
N PHE A 54 -2.16 9.43 -6.16
CA PHE A 54 -3.19 9.77 -7.14
C PHE A 54 -2.83 9.22 -8.51
N GLU A 55 -3.83 9.11 -9.38
CA GLU A 55 -3.75 8.47 -10.70
C GLU A 55 -2.62 9.02 -11.57
N GLU A 56 -2.39 10.33 -11.54
CA GLU A 56 -1.30 11.00 -12.25
C GLU A 56 0.10 10.47 -11.87
N ASP A 57 0.28 9.99 -10.64
CA ASP A 57 1.57 9.57 -10.09
C ASP A 57 1.77 8.04 -10.08
N PHE A 58 0.82 7.26 -10.63
CA PHE A 58 0.93 5.79 -10.63
C PHE A 58 2.20 5.30 -11.32
N HIS A 59 2.59 5.93 -12.42
CA HIS A 59 3.79 5.57 -13.16
C HIS A 59 5.07 5.74 -12.33
N ILE A 60 5.12 6.77 -11.47
CA ILE A 60 6.23 7.01 -10.54
C ILE A 60 6.28 5.91 -9.49
N LEU A 61 5.14 5.64 -8.84
CA LEU A 61 5.05 4.58 -7.82
C LEU A 61 5.49 3.23 -8.39
N ILE A 62 4.93 2.83 -9.53
CA ILE A 62 5.23 1.56 -10.19
C ILE A 62 6.72 1.52 -10.60
N GLY A 63 7.23 2.59 -11.20
CA GLY A 63 8.65 2.70 -11.57
C GLY A 63 9.60 2.57 -10.38
N CYS A 64 9.26 3.18 -9.23
CA CYS A 64 10.02 3.01 -8.00
C CYS A 64 10.00 1.55 -7.51
N MET A 65 8.82 0.92 -7.45
CA MET A 65 8.68 -0.46 -6.97
C MET A 65 9.49 -1.45 -7.81
N PHE A 66 9.48 -1.32 -9.15
CA PHE A 66 10.29 -2.17 -10.01
C PHE A 66 11.80 -1.99 -9.76
N ARG A 67 12.27 -0.74 -9.63
CA ARG A 67 13.68 -0.46 -9.31
C ARG A 67 14.09 -1.07 -7.96
N PHE A 68 13.21 -1.03 -6.95
CA PHE A 68 13.50 -1.68 -5.67
C PHE A 68 13.55 -3.20 -5.79
N SER A 69 12.66 -3.83 -6.58
CA SER A 69 12.71 -5.27 -6.81
C SER A 69 13.98 -5.73 -7.54
N GLU A 70 14.48 -4.94 -8.49
CA GLU A 70 15.75 -5.24 -9.18
C GLU A 70 16.94 -5.18 -8.23
N VAL A 71 16.99 -4.16 -7.35
CA VAL A 71 18.04 -4.04 -6.33
C VAL A 71 17.98 -5.20 -5.34
N GLN A 72 16.78 -5.62 -4.94
CA GLN A 72 16.60 -6.72 -4.00
C GLN A 72 16.98 -8.09 -4.59
N LEU A 73 16.68 -8.33 -5.88
CA LEU A 73 17.13 -9.53 -6.60
C LEU A 73 18.65 -9.58 -6.75
N ILE A 74 19.30 -8.43 -7.02
CA ILE A 74 20.77 -8.33 -7.09
C ILE A 74 21.42 -8.62 -5.73
N MET A 75 20.81 -8.17 -4.62
CA MET A 75 21.35 -8.43 -3.28
C MET A 75 21.15 -9.87 -2.81
N VAL A 76 20.05 -10.53 -3.19
CA VAL A 76 19.80 -11.95 -2.86
C VAL A 76 20.71 -12.89 -3.67
N ASN A 77 21.01 -12.58 -4.93
CA ASN A 77 21.87 -13.42 -5.78
C ASN A 77 23.39 -13.16 -5.61
N LYS A 78 23.78 -12.28 -4.69
CA LYS A 78 25.19 -12.00 -4.35
C LYS A 78 25.62 -12.57 -2.99
N MET A 79 24.74 -13.24 -2.27
CA MET A 79 25.04 -14.02 -1.06
C MET A 79 25.01 -15.51 -1.38
#